data_AF-A0A0F0IEC7-F1
#
_entry.id   AF-A0A0F0IEC7-F1
#
_cell.length_a   1.000
_cell.length_b   1.000
_cell.length_c   1.000
_cell.angle_alpha   90.00
_cell.angle_beta   90.00
_cell.angle_gamma   90.00
#
_symmetry.space_group_name_H-M   'P 1'
#
loop_
_entity.id
_entity.type
_entity.pdbx_description
1 polymer ?
#
loop_
_entity_poly.entity_id
_entity_poly.type
_entity_poly.pdbx_seq_one_letter_code
_entity_poly.pdbx_strand_id
1 'polypeptide(L)'
;MSFCFWGLKSTSQVHGSFELVMGNQRADPAIEGPIHENIGTQTMRLAYEPLPGSCQRQWIYYTCNAEDQPWIHNYAFTEMESFQRDFEVMNFFTSCHSDCFLTSHLLVVKYLREGDEVYGKIVLDDDKIKKNEGGKNVLVQTYMTEKARVEALKDQFGIELTEEEQNGIQGRMSALVMSDS
;
A
#
# COMPACT_ATOMS: atom_id res chain seq x y z
N MET A 1 -2.69 -1.16 17.78
CA MET A 1 -2.62 -2.43 17.01
C MET A 1 -1.75 -2.18 15.78
N SER A 2 -0.89 -3.12 15.38
CA SER A 2 -0.27 -3.04 14.06
C SER A 2 -1.30 -3.63 13.09
N PHE A 3 -2.00 -2.78 12.34
CA PHE A 3 -2.91 -3.25 11.29
C PHE A 3 -2.04 -3.73 10.12
N CYS A 4 -1.52 -4.95 10.25
CA CYS A 4 -0.99 -5.63 9.09
C CYS A 4 -2.15 -6.04 8.20
N PHE A 5 -2.13 -5.44 7.02
CA PHE A 5 -2.91 -5.77 5.85
C PHE A 5 -3.05 -7.28 5.71
N TRP A 6 -4.25 -7.79 5.97
CA TRP A 6 -4.96 -8.85 5.24
C TRP A 6 -6.25 -9.11 6.05
N GLY A 7 -7.35 -8.49 5.63
CA GLY A 7 -8.69 -8.77 6.14
C GLY A 7 -9.28 -7.78 7.14
N LEU A 8 -9.60 -6.56 6.71
CA LEU A 8 -10.80 -5.88 7.24
C LEU A 8 -11.93 -6.18 6.25
N LYS A 9 -12.72 -7.23 6.52
CA LYS A 9 -14.02 -7.37 5.85
C LYS A 9 -14.90 -6.23 6.38
N SER A 10 -15.09 -5.20 5.57
CA SER A 10 -16.25 -4.34 5.73
C SER A 10 -17.49 -5.24 5.65
N THR A 11 -18.29 -5.26 6.71
CA THR A 11 -19.62 -5.91 6.74
C THR A 11 -20.66 -5.16 5.92
N SER A 12 -20.27 -4.09 5.21
CA SER A 12 -21.14 -3.39 4.27
C SER A 12 -20.91 -3.87 2.85
N GLN A 13 -21.90 -4.58 2.29
CA GLN A 13 -21.96 -5.08 0.91
C GLN A 13 -21.85 -4.00 -0.18
N VAL A 14 -21.55 -2.75 0.16
CA VAL A 14 -21.63 -1.59 -0.75
C VAL A 14 -20.25 -0.99 -1.04
N HIS A 15 -19.18 -1.37 -0.34
CA HIS A 15 -17.88 -0.70 -0.48
C HIS A 15 -16.76 -1.70 -0.76
N GLY A 16 -16.03 -1.42 -1.84
CA GLY A 16 -15.04 -2.31 -2.47
C GLY A 16 -13.99 -2.87 -1.51
N SER A 17 -13.51 -4.05 -1.88
CA SER A 17 -12.42 -4.77 -1.23
C SER A 17 -11.16 -3.90 -1.17
N PHE A 18 -10.65 -3.68 0.04
CA PHE A 18 -9.30 -3.15 0.26
C PHE A 18 -8.31 -4.31 0.11
N GLU A 19 -7.85 -4.51 -1.12
CA GLU A 19 -6.75 -5.41 -1.44
C GLU A 19 -5.52 -4.54 -1.69
N LEU A 20 -4.55 -4.57 -0.77
CA LEU A 20 -3.23 -4.01 -1.04
C LEU A 20 -2.40 -5.05 -1.78
N VAL A 21 -2.81 -5.36 -3.01
CA VAL A 21 -1.84 -5.81 -4.01
C VAL A 21 -1.05 -4.55 -4.37
N MET A 22 0.24 -4.56 -4.03
CA MET A 22 1.16 -3.49 -4.41
C MET A 22 1.22 -3.43 -5.94
N GLY A 23 0.40 -2.57 -6.56
CA GLY A 23 0.73 -1.94 -7.83
C GLY A 23 0.10 -2.49 -9.11
N ASN A 24 -0.50 -3.68 -9.15
CA ASN A 24 -1.25 -4.08 -10.35
C ASN A 24 -2.76 -4.13 -10.08
N GLN A 25 -3.53 -3.43 -10.91
CA GLN A 25 -4.98 -3.26 -10.81
C GLN A 25 -5.73 -3.90 -11.98
N ARG A 26 -5.00 -4.48 -12.93
CA ARG A 26 -5.55 -5.31 -14.00
C ARG A 26 -5.10 -6.76 -13.80
N ALA A 27 -6.00 -7.69 -14.15
CA ALA A 27 -5.67 -9.11 -14.20
C ALA A 27 -4.80 -9.35 -15.43
N ASP A 28 -3.48 -9.20 -15.26
CA ASP A 28 -2.53 -9.44 -16.34
C ASP A 28 -2.07 -10.90 -16.29
N PRO A 29 -2.19 -11.65 -17.39
CA PRO A 29 -1.46 -12.91 -17.50
C PRO A 29 0.04 -12.59 -17.35
N ALA A 30 0.79 -13.45 -16.64
CA ALA A 30 2.23 -13.32 -16.49
C ALA A 30 2.92 -13.57 -17.85
N ILE A 31 2.91 -12.53 -18.69
CA ILE A 31 3.53 -12.50 -20.00
C ILE A 31 4.70 -11.54 -19.89
N GLU A 32 5.87 -12.00 -20.28
CA GLU A 32 7.05 -11.15 -20.38
C GLU A 32 6.81 -10.07 -21.45
N GLY A 33 7.06 -8.81 -21.11
CA GLY A 33 7.32 -7.77 -22.10
C GLY A 33 6.23 -6.72 -22.44
N PRO A 34 4.90 -6.91 -22.27
CA PRO A 34 4.00 -5.79 -22.52
C PRO A 34 4.16 -4.72 -21.45
N ILE A 35 4.40 -3.48 -21.89
CA ILE A 35 4.31 -2.30 -21.03
C ILE A 35 2.82 -1.98 -20.87
N HIS A 36 2.35 -1.96 -19.63
CA HIS A 36 0.98 -1.61 -19.30
C HIS A 36 0.92 -0.22 -18.70
N GLU A 37 -0.12 0.53 -19.05
CA GLU A 37 -0.47 1.77 -18.37
C GLU A 37 -0.95 1.46 -16.94
N ASN A 38 -0.60 2.34 -16.01
CA ASN A 38 -1.07 2.33 -14.63
C ASN A 38 -1.76 3.68 -14.33
N ILE A 39 -1.58 4.24 -13.14
CA ILE A 39 -2.14 5.54 -12.77
C ILE A 39 -1.40 6.67 -13.50
N GLY A 40 -2.12 7.39 -14.36
CA GLY A 40 -1.64 8.58 -15.04
C GLY A 40 -0.46 8.28 -15.97
N THR A 41 0.69 8.92 -15.75
CA THR A 41 1.90 8.71 -16.56
C THR A 41 2.67 7.45 -16.20
N GLN A 42 2.24 6.71 -15.16
CA GLN A 42 2.97 5.53 -14.72
C GLN A 42 2.75 4.38 -15.70
N THR A 43 3.83 3.68 -15.99
CA THR A 43 3.79 2.41 -16.71
C THR A 43 4.35 1.30 -15.85
N MET A 44 3.95 0.07 -16.13
CA MET A 44 4.42 -1.13 -15.44
C MET A 44 4.79 -2.22 -16.44
N ARG A 45 5.63 -3.15 -16.01
CA ARG A 45 5.96 -4.36 -16.78
C ARG A 45 6.34 -5.52 -15.85
N LEU A 46 6.17 -6.73 -16.36
CA LEU A 46 6.74 -7.93 -15.77
C LEU A 46 7.94 -8.41 -16.61
N ALA A 47 9.02 -8.78 -15.93
CA ALA A 47 10.19 -9.40 -16.54
C ALA A 47 10.53 -10.70 -15.81
N TYR A 48 10.89 -11.74 -16.54
CA TYR A 48 11.31 -13.01 -15.95
C TYR A 48 12.84 -13.12 -16.00
N GLU A 49 13.54 -12.68 -14.96
CA GLU A 49 15.00 -12.51 -15.00
C GLU A 49 15.65 -12.81 -13.63
N PRO A 50 16.98 -13.01 -13.55
CA PRO A 50 17.63 -13.25 -12.27
C PRO A 50 17.81 -11.95 -11.48
N LEU A 51 17.59 -12.01 -10.16
CA LEU A 51 17.97 -10.94 -9.24
C LEU A 51 19.50 -10.80 -9.13
N PRO A 52 20.02 -9.63 -8.76
CA PRO A 52 21.46 -9.44 -8.51
C PRO A 52 22.03 -10.50 -7.55
N GLY A 53 23.00 -11.28 -8.03
CA GLY A 53 23.64 -12.35 -7.24
C GLY A 53 22.91 -13.69 -7.23
N SER A 54 21.76 -13.82 -7.92
CA SER A 54 21.02 -15.07 -8.07
C SER A 54 21.27 -15.71 -9.44
N CYS A 55 21.33 -17.04 -9.51
CA CYS A 55 21.24 -17.79 -10.76
C CYS A 55 19.79 -18.19 -11.11
N GLN A 56 18.85 -18.04 -10.17
CA GLN A 56 17.45 -18.36 -10.34
C GLN A 56 16.69 -17.17 -10.93
N ARG A 57 15.94 -17.40 -12.01
CA ARG A 57 15.02 -16.42 -12.60
C ARG A 57 13.74 -16.36 -11.80
N GLN A 58 13.22 -15.14 -11.64
CA GLN A 58 11.99 -14.85 -10.92
C GLN A 58 11.19 -13.82 -11.73
N TRP A 59 9.88 -13.75 -11.50
CA TRP A 59 9.08 -12.67 -12.05
C TRP A 59 9.36 -11.40 -11.25
N ILE A 60 9.69 -10.32 -11.95
CA ILE A 60 10.00 -9.03 -11.36
C ILE A 60 8.97 -8.02 -11.82
N TYR A 61 8.35 -7.35 -10.85
CA TYR A 61 7.41 -6.27 -11.09
C TYR A 61 8.13 -4.91 -11.09
N TYR A 62 8.12 -4.28 -12.27
CA TYR A 62 8.72 -2.97 -12.50
C TYR A 62 7.67 -1.89 -12.69
N THR A 63 7.96 -0.69 -12.19
CA THR A 63 7.18 0.52 -12.48
C THR A 63 8.09 1.61 -13.03
N CYS A 64 7.56 2.46 -13.89
CA CYS A 64 8.22 3.66 -14.37
C CYS A 64 7.26 4.83 -14.15
N ASN A 65 7.73 5.90 -13.51
CA ASN A 65 6.83 7.00 -13.14
C ASN A 65 6.47 7.90 -14.34
N ALA A 66 7.38 8.01 -15.31
CA ALA A 66 7.22 8.76 -16.56
C ALA A 66 8.28 8.25 -17.56
N GLU A 67 8.08 8.47 -18.87
CA GLU A 67 8.95 7.92 -19.94
C GLU A 67 10.45 8.28 -19.79
N ASP A 68 10.75 9.42 -19.16
CA ASP A 68 12.11 9.92 -18.92
C ASP A 68 12.74 9.47 -17.59
N GLN A 69 12.03 8.66 -16.80
CA GLN A 69 12.47 8.18 -15.49
C GLN A 69 13.01 6.74 -15.55
N PRO A 70 13.91 6.34 -14.63
CA PRO A 70 14.36 4.96 -14.55
C PRO A 70 13.25 4.02 -14.11
N TRP A 71 13.32 2.77 -14.57
CA TRP A 71 12.49 1.68 -14.05
C TRP A 71 12.85 1.39 -12.59
N ILE A 72 11.82 1.28 -11.75
CA ILE A 72 11.88 0.98 -10.33
C ILE A 72 11.56 -0.50 -10.15
N HIS A 73 12.46 -1.22 -9.50
CA HIS A 73 12.24 -2.58 -9.05
C HIS A 73 11.38 -2.58 -7.78
N ASN A 74 10.14 -3.06 -7.86
CA ASN A 74 9.23 -3.05 -6.70
C ASN A 74 9.40 -4.33 -5.88
N TYR A 75 9.09 -5.48 -6.48
CA TYR A 75 9.25 -6.79 -5.83
C TYR A 75 9.39 -7.89 -6.87
N ALA A 76 9.91 -9.03 -6.42
CA ALA A 76 10.03 -10.25 -7.20
C ALA A 76 9.18 -11.36 -6.56
N PHE A 77 8.68 -12.27 -7.39
CA PHE A 77 7.87 -13.40 -6.95
C PHE A 77 8.14 -14.64 -7.81
N THR A 78 7.71 -15.78 -7.29
CA THR A 78 7.77 -17.08 -7.97
C THR A 78 6.35 -17.60 -8.21
N GLU A 79 6.21 -18.60 -9.06
CA GLU A 79 4.94 -19.30 -9.29
C GLU A 79 4.70 -20.43 -8.27
N MET A 80 5.47 -20.44 -7.17
CA MET A 80 5.31 -21.45 -6.14
C MET A 80 3.98 -21.26 -5.41
N GLU A 81 3.21 -22.33 -5.31
CA GLU A 81 1.98 -22.33 -4.52
C GLU A 81 2.28 -22.02 -3.05
N SER A 82 1.50 -21.11 -2.48
CA SER A 82 1.56 -20.73 -1.07
C SER A 82 0.23 -21.05 -0.41
N PHE A 83 0.29 -21.65 0.78
CA PHE A 83 -0.89 -21.96 1.58
C PHE A 83 -1.11 -20.91 2.67
N GLN A 84 -2.29 -20.95 3.28
CA GLN A 84 -2.66 -20.05 4.39
C GLN A 84 -1.58 -19.98 5.49
N ARG A 85 -0.97 -21.11 5.84
CA ARG A 85 0.08 -21.17 6.88
C ARG A 85 1.35 -20.41 6.47
N ASP A 86 1.70 -20.42 5.19
CA ASP A 86 2.86 -19.68 4.70
C ASP A 86 2.62 -18.17 4.87
N PHE A 87 1.39 -17.70 4.59
CA PHE A 87 0.99 -16.31 4.84
C PHE A 87 0.98 -15.94 6.32
N GLU A 88 0.58 -16.84 7.22
CA GLU A 88 0.65 -16.59 8.67
C GLU A 88 2.08 -16.37 9.14
N VAL A 89 3.02 -17.18 8.63
CA VAL A 89 4.46 -17.03 8.94
C VAL A 89 5.00 -15.72 8.37
N MET A 90 4.67 -15.38 7.12
CA MET A 90 5.09 -14.11 6.51
C MET A 90 4.52 -12.91 7.27
N ASN A 91 3.25 -12.97 7.66
CA ASN A 91 2.56 -11.90 8.38
C ASN A 91 3.15 -11.66 9.78
N PHE A 92 3.65 -12.71 10.43
CA PHE A 92 4.28 -12.57 11.74
C PHE A 92 5.48 -11.62 11.69
N PHE A 93 6.35 -11.76 10.69
CA PHE A 93 7.49 -10.86 10.53
C PHE A 93 7.04 -9.42 10.28
N THR A 94 6.10 -9.20 9.34
CA THR A 94 5.64 -7.85 8.99
C THR A 94 4.86 -7.16 10.11
N SER A 95 4.25 -7.94 11.01
CA SER A 95 3.45 -7.43 12.13
C SER A 95 4.25 -7.14 13.39
N CYS A 96 5.36 -7.86 13.60
CA CYS A 96 6.02 -7.93 14.91
C CYS A 96 7.51 -7.58 14.88
N HIS A 97 8.19 -7.73 13.75
CA HIS A 97 9.65 -7.59 13.71
C HIS A 97 10.07 -6.13 13.58
N SER A 98 11.00 -5.68 14.43
CA SER A 98 11.48 -4.29 14.47
C SER A 98 12.14 -3.82 13.18
N ASP A 99 12.74 -4.74 12.43
CA ASP A 99 13.37 -4.41 11.14
C ASP A 99 12.34 -4.25 10.01
N CYS A 100 11.07 -4.60 10.24
CA CYS A 100 10.01 -4.31 9.30
C CYS A 100 9.46 -2.90 9.56
N PHE A 101 9.62 -2.02 8.57
CA PHE A 101 9.16 -0.62 8.66
C PHE A 101 7.65 -0.51 8.95
N LEU A 102 6.84 -1.49 8.55
CA LEU A 102 5.39 -1.52 8.82
C LEU A 102 5.05 -1.63 10.31
N THR A 103 6.02 -1.97 11.16
CA THR A 103 5.82 -1.99 12.63
C THR A 103 6.04 -0.63 13.27
N SER A 104 6.74 0.29 12.59
CA SER A 104 7.08 1.62 13.10
C SER A 104 6.47 2.77 12.29
N HIS A 105 5.93 2.50 11.10
CA HIS A 105 5.31 3.48 10.21
C HIS A 105 3.83 3.19 9.97
N LEU A 106 3.02 4.25 9.90
CA LEU A 106 1.63 4.15 9.48
C LEU A 106 1.53 4.34 7.97
N LEU A 107 1.01 3.35 7.25
CA LEU A 107 0.75 3.45 5.82
C LEU A 107 -0.68 3.00 5.50
N VAL A 108 -1.45 3.89 4.88
CA VAL A 108 -2.80 3.59 4.38
C VAL A 108 -2.90 4.04 2.94
N VAL A 109 -3.40 3.17 2.06
CA VAL A 109 -3.56 3.45 0.63
C VAL A 109 -5.01 3.20 0.25
N LYS A 110 -5.61 4.15 -0.48
CA LYS A 110 -6.93 4.01 -1.09
C LYS A 110 -6.82 4.36 -2.57
N TYR A 111 -7.24 3.44 -3.43
CA TYR A 111 -7.36 3.70 -4.86
C TYR A 111 -8.66 4.44 -5.16
N LEU A 112 -8.57 5.40 -6.07
CA LEU A 112 -9.67 6.19 -6.58
C LEU A 112 -10.13 5.57 -7.90
N ARG A 113 -11.42 5.28 -8.00
CA ARG A 113 -12.01 4.56 -9.14
C ARG A 113 -13.21 5.30 -9.70
N GLU A 114 -13.39 5.20 -11.01
CA GLU A 114 -14.60 5.57 -11.72
C GLU A 114 -15.05 4.36 -12.56
N GLY A 115 -16.11 3.68 -12.12
CA GLY A 115 -16.46 2.35 -12.63
C GLY A 115 -15.33 1.34 -12.32
N ASP A 116 -14.84 0.67 -13.37
CA ASP A 116 -13.76 -0.32 -13.28
C ASP A 116 -12.36 0.29 -13.43
N GLU A 117 -12.25 1.58 -13.80
CA GLU A 117 -10.97 2.24 -14.05
C GLU A 117 -10.44 2.92 -12.79
N VAL A 118 -9.17 2.66 -12.47
CA VAL A 118 -8.44 3.33 -11.38
C VAL A 118 -7.76 4.58 -11.94
N TYR A 119 -8.28 5.76 -11.60
CA TYR A 119 -7.70 7.03 -12.05
C TYR A 119 -6.68 7.62 -11.07
N GLY A 120 -6.60 7.11 -9.84
CA GLY A 120 -5.69 7.66 -8.85
C GLY A 120 -5.58 6.89 -7.55
N LYS A 121 -4.87 7.48 -6.59
CA LYS A 121 -4.77 6.99 -5.21
C LYS A 121 -4.53 8.11 -4.20
N ILE A 122 -5.00 7.88 -2.98
CA ILE A 122 -4.68 8.65 -1.78
C ILE A 122 -3.82 7.76 -0.87
N VAL A 123 -2.74 8.32 -0.35
CA VAL A 123 -1.80 7.63 0.56
C VAL A 123 -1.67 8.47 1.82
N LEU A 124 -1.98 7.89 2.98
CA LEU A 124 -1.56 8.40 4.28
C LEU A 124 -0.25 7.70 4.63
N ASP A 125 0.82 8.47 4.69
CA ASP A 125 2.19 8.05 4.97
C ASP A 125 2.66 8.79 6.22
N ASP A 126 2.59 8.10 7.35
CA ASP A 126 2.70 8.61 8.71
C ASP A 126 1.75 9.77 9.00
N ASP A 127 2.25 10.99 8.89
CA ASP A 127 1.58 12.26 9.15
C ASP A 127 1.11 12.96 7.87
N LYS A 128 1.42 12.42 6.68
CA LYS A 128 1.22 13.09 5.40
C LYS A 128 0.18 12.39 4.55
N ILE A 129 -0.83 13.13 4.09
CA ILE A 129 -1.66 12.68 2.97
C ILE A 129 -1.07 13.15 1.65
N LYS A 130 -0.87 12.20 0.75
CA LYS A 130 -0.41 12.39 -0.62
C LYS A 130 -1.48 11.89 -1.58
N LYS A 131 -1.70 12.60 -2.67
CA LYS A 131 -2.62 12.21 -3.75
C LYS A 131 -1.87 12.03 -5.04
N ASN A 132 -2.22 11.01 -5.81
CA ASN A 132 -1.67 10.73 -7.12
C ASN A 132 -2.79 10.43 -8.10
N GLU A 133 -3.08 11.38 -8.98
CA GLU A 133 -4.07 11.27 -10.07
C GLU A 133 -3.43 11.36 -11.46
N GLY A 134 -2.11 11.56 -11.53
CA GLY A 134 -1.38 11.86 -12.76
C GLY A 134 0.00 11.20 -12.81
N GLY A 135 0.20 10.13 -12.04
CA GLY A 135 1.45 9.38 -11.94
C GLY A 135 2.49 9.96 -10.99
N LYS A 136 2.16 11.05 -10.28
CA LYS A 136 3.03 11.68 -9.28
C LYS A 136 2.29 11.89 -7.96
N ASN A 137 2.96 11.57 -6.85
CA ASN A 137 2.47 11.90 -5.51
C ASN A 137 2.62 13.40 -5.25
N VAL A 138 1.52 14.06 -4.92
CA VAL A 138 1.47 15.46 -4.48
C VAL A 138 1.06 15.48 -3.02
N LEU A 139 1.83 16.16 -2.16
CA LEU A 139 1.47 16.37 -0.76
C LEU A 139 0.22 17.26 -0.68
N VAL A 140 -0.80 16.78 0.03
CA VAL A 140 -2.07 17.50 0.22
C VAL A 140 -2.12 18.13 1.60
N GLN A 141 -1.77 17.37 2.64
CA GLN A 141 -1.90 17.79 4.03
C GLN A 141 -0.86 17.08 4.91
N THR A 142 -0.41 17.77 5.96
CA THR A 142 0.35 17.19 7.07
C THR A 142 -0.44 17.35 8.37
N TYR A 143 -0.51 16.30 9.17
CA TYR A 143 -1.23 16.25 10.44
C TYR A 143 -0.25 16.34 11.60
N MET A 144 -0.47 17.30 12.50
CA MET A 144 0.39 17.47 13.68
C MET A 144 -0.14 16.69 14.89
N THR A 145 -1.42 16.34 14.89
CA THR A 145 -2.07 15.67 16.01
C THR A 145 -2.72 14.35 15.61
N GLU A 146 -2.77 13.40 16.54
CA GLU A 146 -3.42 12.11 16.33
C GLU A 146 -4.92 12.29 16.08
N LYS A 147 -5.56 13.23 16.79
CA LYS A 147 -6.98 13.54 16.60
C LYS A 147 -7.28 13.92 15.15
N ALA A 148 -6.51 14.86 14.59
CA ALA A 148 -6.72 15.30 13.21
C ALA A 148 -6.41 14.17 12.21
N ARG A 149 -5.44 13.30 12.50
CA ARG A 149 -5.12 12.14 11.67
C ARG A 149 -6.23 11.08 11.68
N VAL A 150 -6.84 10.82 12.84
CA VAL A 150 -7.98 9.90 12.98
C VAL A 150 -9.21 10.44 12.24
N GLU A 151 -9.48 11.75 12.33
CA GLU A 151 -10.54 12.39 11.53
C GLU A 151 -10.28 12.19 10.02
N ALA A 152 -9.02 12.30 9.58
CA ALA A 152 -8.64 12.05 8.19
C ALA A 152 -8.81 10.58 7.76
N LEU A 153 -8.56 9.61 8.64
CA LEU A 153 -8.84 8.19 8.38
C LEU A 153 -10.32 7.99 8.05
N LYS A 154 -11.20 8.63 8.81
CA LYS A 154 -12.65 8.59 8.55
C LYS A 154 -13.01 9.27 7.24
N ASP A 155 -12.61 10.52 7.06
CA ASP A 155 -13.07 11.34 5.95
C ASP A 155 -12.49 10.90 4.59
N GLN A 156 -11.21 10.52 4.56
CA GLN A 156 -10.51 10.19 3.31
C GLN A 156 -10.60 8.69 2.99
N PHE A 157 -10.52 7.83 4.02
CA PHE A 157 -10.41 6.38 3.84
C PHE A 157 -11.68 5.62 4.22
N GLY A 158 -12.63 6.25 4.92
CA GLY A 158 -13.82 5.58 5.44
C GLY A 158 -13.50 4.64 6.60
N ILE A 159 -12.36 4.82 7.26
CA ILE A 159 -11.91 4.01 8.40
C ILE A 159 -12.29 4.75 9.67
N GLU A 160 -13.36 4.30 10.32
CA GLU A 160 -13.80 4.84 11.60
C GLU A 160 -13.28 3.96 12.73
N LEU A 161 -12.43 4.55 13.59
CA LEU A 161 -11.87 3.88 14.76
C LEU A 161 -12.76 4.12 15.97
N THR A 162 -13.04 3.05 16.70
CA THR A 162 -13.67 3.11 18.02
C THR A 162 -12.77 3.84 19.04
N GLU A 163 -13.35 4.29 20.16
CA GLU A 163 -12.57 4.92 21.23
C GLU A 163 -11.46 4.00 21.75
N GLU A 164 -11.72 2.69 21.88
CA GLU A 164 -10.73 1.70 22.31
C GLU A 164 -9.55 1.61 21.31
N GLU A 165 -9.85 1.57 20.01
CA GLU A 165 -8.83 1.52 18.96
C GLU A 165 -7.99 2.80 18.93
N GLN A 166 -8.62 3.98 19.09
CA GLN A 166 -7.92 5.26 19.19
C GLN A 166 -7.00 5.30 20.41
N ASN A 167 -7.49 4.86 21.57
CA ASN A 167 -6.68 4.76 22.78
C ASN A 167 -5.50 3.79 22.60
N GLY A 168 -5.68 2.72 21.82
CA GLY A 168 -4.64 1.75 21.47
C GLY A 168 -3.54 2.26 20.53
N ILE A 169 -3.67 3.48 20.00
CA ILE A 169 -2.61 4.17 19.24
C ILE A 169 -1.57 4.77 20.20
N GLN A 170 -1.99 5.20 21.39
CA GLN A 170 -1.10 5.85 22.35
C GLN A 170 0.07 4.93 22.73
N GLY A 171 1.28 5.50 22.74
CA GLY A 171 2.51 4.76 23.04
C GLY A 171 3.05 3.91 21.89
N ARG A 172 2.41 3.89 20.71
CA ARG A 172 2.98 3.30 19.50
C ARG A 172 4.09 4.19 18.93
N MET A 173 5.04 3.58 18.21
CA MET A 173 6.13 4.30 17.56
C MET A 173 5.64 5.31 16.51
N SER A 174 4.55 5.00 15.81
CA SER A 174 3.94 5.86 14.80
C SER A 174 2.95 6.88 15.36
N ALA A 175 2.73 6.93 16.69
CA ALA A 175 1.76 7.82 17.31
C ALA A 175 2.19 9.28 17.23
N LEU A 176 1.24 10.17 16.94
CA LEU A 176 1.42 11.61 17.02
C LEU A 176 1.01 12.14 18.40
N VAL A 177 1.29 13.42 18.66
CA VAL A 177 0.81 14.09 19.87
C VAL A 177 -0.72 14.20 19.85
N MET A 178 -1.38 14.08 21.01
CA MET A 178 -2.84 14.09 21.07
C MET A 178 -3.46 15.48 20.80
N SER A 179 -2.74 16.56 21.09
CA SER A 179 -3.17 17.94 20.88
C SER A 179 -1.98 18.87 20.70
N ASP A 180 -2.19 20.01 20.02
CA ASP A 180 -1.23 21.12 20.02
C ASP A 180 -1.08 21.62 21.47
N SER A 181 0.13 21.49 22.01
CA SER A 181 0.47 21.98 23.36
C SER A 181 0.73 23.48 23.34
#